data_AF-A0A351GRW5-F1
#
_entry.id   AF-A0A351GRW5-F1
#
_cell.length_a   1.000
_cell.length_b   1.000
_cell.length_c   1.000
_cell.angle_alpha   90.00
_cell.angle_beta   90.00
_cell.angle_gamma   90.00
#
_symmetry.space_group_name_H-M   'P 1'
#
loop_
_entity.id
_entity.type
_entity.pdbx_description
1 polymer ?
#
loop_
_entity_poly.entity_id
_entity_poly.type
_entity_poly.pdbx_seq_one_letter_code
_entity_poly.pdbx_strand_id
1 'polypeptide(L)'
;QKARVNADWLVPLPSGLSSRQAMAVGTAGFTAMLAVMALEDHGLKPDQGPVLVTGAAGGVGSVATAILANLGYEVAAVTERPETEE
;
A
#
# COMPACT_ATOMS: atom_id res chain seq x y z
N GLN A 1 -13.82 -23.28 -8.26
CA GLN A 1 -14.06 -23.24 -6.79
C GLN A 1 -14.99 -22.07 -6.48
N LYS A 2 -15.77 -22.08 -5.38
CA LYS A 2 -16.72 -21.01 -4.99
C LYS A 2 -16.61 -20.76 -3.47
N ALA A 3 -16.91 -19.53 -3.04
CA ALA A 3 -16.99 -19.15 -1.63
C ALA A 3 -18.36 -18.52 -1.32
N ARG A 4 -18.91 -18.73 -0.11
CA ARG A 4 -20.11 -18.08 0.40
C ARG A 4 -19.72 -17.18 1.57
N VAL A 5 -20.18 -15.93 1.55
CA VAL A 5 -19.82 -14.90 2.54
C VAL A 5 -21.06 -14.10 2.93
N ASN A 6 -20.99 -13.38 4.05
CA ASN A 6 -22.01 -12.38 4.40
C ASN A 6 -21.93 -11.20 3.41
N ALA A 7 -23.07 -10.68 2.97
CA ALA A 7 -23.15 -9.51 2.11
C ALA A 7 -22.49 -8.27 2.74
N ASP A 8 -22.55 -8.13 4.07
CA ASP A 8 -21.98 -6.99 4.80
C ASP A 8 -20.44 -6.90 4.71
N TRP A 9 -19.77 -7.98 4.31
CA TRP A 9 -18.30 -7.99 4.15
C TRP A 9 -17.86 -7.57 2.74
N LEU A 10 -18.79 -7.53 1.80
CA LEU A 10 -18.49 -7.26 0.41
C LEU A 10 -18.48 -5.76 0.15
N VAL A 11 -17.59 -5.36 -0.76
CA VAL A 11 -17.57 -4.05 -1.36
C VAL A 11 -17.68 -4.22 -2.88
N PRO A 12 -18.31 -3.28 -3.62
CA PRO A 12 -18.30 -3.32 -5.08
C PRO A 12 -16.87 -3.20 -5.60
N LEU A 13 -16.60 -3.82 -6.75
CA LEU A 13 -15.31 -3.66 -7.43
C LEU A 13 -15.12 -2.19 -7.83
N PRO A 14 -14.05 -1.51 -7.38
CA PRO A 14 -13.80 -0.13 -7.75
C PRO A 14 -13.66 0.05 -9.27
N SER A 15 -14.20 1.15 -9.79
CA SER A 15 -14.05 1.49 -11.21
C SER A 15 -12.57 1.60 -11.59
N GLY A 16 -12.19 1.04 -12.74
CA GLY A 16 -10.81 1.07 -13.23
C GLY A 16 -9.93 -0.09 -12.75
N LEU A 17 -10.42 -0.94 -11.84
CA LEU A 17 -9.74 -2.17 -11.44
C LEU A 17 -10.42 -3.40 -12.02
N SER A 18 -9.63 -4.31 -12.58
CA SER A 18 -10.04 -5.69 -12.77
C SER A 18 -10.01 -6.44 -11.43
N SER A 19 -10.73 -7.57 -11.33
CA SER A 19 -10.67 -8.45 -10.15
C SER A 19 -9.26 -8.93 -9.83
N ARG A 20 -8.43 -9.16 -10.86
CA ARG A 20 -7.00 -9.50 -10.70
C ARG A 20 -6.21 -8.35 -10.06
N GLN A 21 -6.42 -7.11 -10.51
CA GLN A 21 -5.73 -5.95 -9.93
C GLN A 21 -6.20 -5.66 -8.50
N ALA A 22 -7.50 -5.80 -8.22
CA ALA A 22 -8.04 -5.66 -6.86
C ALA A 22 -7.39 -6.65 -5.89
N MET A 23 -7.11 -7.89 -6.33
CA MET A 23 -6.39 -8.87 -5.51
C MET A 23 -4.86 -8.70 -5.52
N ALA A 24 -4.29 -8.07 -6.56
CA ALA A 24 -2.88 -7.69 -6.56
C ALA A 24 -2.59 -6.59 -5.53
N VAL A 25 -3.53 -5.65 -5.34
CA VAL A 25 -3.56 -4.75 -4.19
C VAL A 25 -3.81 -5.58 -2.92
N GLY A 26 -4.94 -6.29 -2.89
CA GLY A 26 -5.32 -7.19 -1.81
C GLY A 26 -5.39 -6.52 -0.45
N THR A 27 -5.40 -7.32 0.61
CA THR A 27 -5.36 -6.81 1.99
C THR A 27 -4.08 -6.02 2.26
N ALA A 28 -2.96 -6.40 1.64
CA ALA A 28 -1.68 -5.75 1.87
C ALA A 28 -1.68 -4.29 1.38
N GLY A 29 -2.10 -4.06 0.14
CA GLY A 29 -2.22 -2.72 -0.42
C GLY A 29 -3.36 -1.91 0.19
N PHE A 30 -4.45 -2.56 0.60
CA PHE A 30 -5.51 -1.90 1.36
C PHE A 30 -4.98 -1.34 2.70
N THR A 31 -4.24 -2.15 3.46
CA THR A 31 -3.60 -1.71 4.70
C THR A 31 -2.54 -0.63 4.46
N ALA A 32 -1.75 -0.74 3.38
CA ALA A 32 -0.78 0.28 3.01
C ALA A 32 -1.44 1.64 2.80
N MET A 33 -2.56 1.70 2.05
CA MET A 33 -3.28 2.95 1.83
C MET A 33 -3.90 3.49 3.12
N LEU A 34 -4.45 2.63 3.98
CA LEU A 34 -4.95 3.07 5.29
C LEU A 34 -3.84 3.68 6.17
N ALA A 35 -2.62 3.13 6.12
CA ALA A 35 -1.49 3.68 6.85
C ALA A 35 -1.07 5.05 6.31
N VAL A 36 -1.03 5.23 4.99
CA VAL A 36 -0.75 6.53 4.36
C VAL A 36 -1.81 7.55 4.73
N MET A 37 -3.09 7.22 4.62
CA MET A 37 -4.20 8.09 5.02
C MET A 37 -4.08 8.50 6.49
N ALA A 38 -3.77 7.55 7.38
CA ALA A 38 -3.59 7.86 8.79
C ALA A 38 -2.44 8.84 9.03
N LEU A 39 -1.33 8.73 8.29
CA LEU A 39 -0.21 9.68 8.42
C LEU A 39 -0.59 11.07 7.89
N GLU A 40 -1.28 11.15 6.75
CA GLU A 40 -1.78 12.42 6.18
C GLU A 40 -2.80 13.10 7.09
N ASP A 41 -3.71 12.34 7.70
CA ASP A 41 -4.67 12.83 8.71
C ASP A 41 -3.95 13.44 9.94
N HIS A 42 -2.72 13.00 10.23
CA HIS A 42 -1.87 13.54 11.28
C HIS A 42 -0.88 14.62 10.78
N GLY A 43 -1.03 15.08 9.55
CA GLY A 43 -0.31 16.25 9.01
C GLY A 43 1.02 15.94 8.34
N LEU A 44 1.28 14.68 7.97
CA LEU A 44 2.41 14.31 7.13
C LEU A 44 2.34 15.05 5.78
N LYS A 45 3.47 15.61 5.34
CA LYS A 45 3.62 16.30 4.04
C LYS A 45 4.94 15.94 3.36
N PRO A 46 5.02 15.99 2.01
CA PRO A 46 6.23 15.61 1.27
C PRO A 46 7.50 16.39 1.63
N ASP A 47 7.38 17.62 2.14
CA ASP A 47 8.50 18.50 2.50
C ASP A 47 9.07 18.26 3.91
N GLN A 48 8.56 17.27 4.64
CA GLN A 48 8.96 16.95 6.01
C GLN A 48 10.08 15.90 6.11
N GLY A 49 10.73 15.59 4.99
CA GLY A 49 11.80 14.59 4.90
C GLY A 49 11.31 13.19 4.51
N PRO A 50 12.22 12.19 4.51
CA PRO A 50 11.92 10.85 4.03
C PRO A 50 10.97 10.08 4.96
N VAL A 51 10.03 9.36 4.36
CA VAL A 51 9.11 8.44 5.04
C VAL A 51 9.74 7.06 5.11
N LEU A 52 9.91 6.54 6.34
CA LEU A 52 10.46 5.21 6.57
C LEU A 52 9.42 4.12 6.27
N VAL A 53 9.76 3.19 5.37
CA VAL A 53 8.96 1.99 5.09
C VAL A 53 9.75 0.75 5.44
N THR A 54 9.33 0.03 6.48
CA THR A 54 9.97 -1.23 6.89
C THR A 54 9.41 -2.42 6.12
N GLY A 55 10.26 -3.44 5.88
CA GLY A 55 9.88 -4.61 5.08
C GLY A 55 9.44 -4.22 3.66
N ALA A 56 10.12 -3.25 3.05
CA ALA A 56 9.70 -2.56 1.83
C ALA A 56 9.53 -3.50 0.62
N ALA A 57 10.28 -4.58 0.54
CA ALA A 57 10.12 -5.56 -0.54
C ALA A 57 8.98 -6.57 -0.30
N GLY A 58 8.28 -6.49 0.84
CA GLY A 58 7.14 -7.34 1.20
C GLY A 58 5.81 -6.84 0.60
N GLY A 59 4.70 -7.53 0.89
CA GLY A 59 3.39 -7.19 0.30
C GLY A 59 2.89 -5.79 0.67
N VAL A 60 2.92 -5.44 1.96
CA VAL A 60 2.47 -4.11 2.42
C VAL A 60 3.48 -3.04 2.04
N GLY A 61 4.77 -3.28 2.34
CA GLY A 61 5.85 -2.34 2.11
C GLY A 61 5.96 -1.93 0.64
N SER A 62 5.84 -2.87 -0.29
CA SER A 62 5.99 -2.56 -1.73
C SER A 62 4.90 -1.64 -2.24
N VAL A 63 3.66 -1.86 -1.82
CA VAL A 63 2.53 -0.99 -2.17
C VAL A 63 2.64 0.36 -1.46
N ALA A 64 3.05 0.39 -0.19
CA ALA A 64 3.26 1.64 0.55
C ALA A 64 4.34 2.51 -0.11
N THR A 65 5.48 1.93 -0.48
CA THR A 65 6.56 2.62 -1.21
C THR A 65 6.04 3.19 -2.53
N ALA A 66 5.29 2.40 -3.31
CA ALA A 66 4.75 2.87 -4.59
C ALA A 66 3.72 4.01 -4.43
N ILE A 67 2.83 3.93 -3.43
CA ILE A 67 1.84 4.98 -3.15
C ILE A 67 2.55 6.27 -2.71
N LEU A 68 3.46 6.19 -1.73
CA LEU A 68 4.17 7.34 -1.20
C LEU A 68 5.03 8.02 -2.28
N ALA A 69 5.74 7.24 -3.10
CA ALA A 69 6.51 7.78 -4.22
C ALA A 69 5.60 8.48 -5.24
N ASN A 70 4.44 7.90 -5.57
CA ASN A 70 3.46 8.52 -6.48
C ASN A 70 2.83 9.80 -5.91
N LEU A 71 2.70 9.91 -4.59
CA LEU A 71 2.24 11.11 -3.89
C LEU A 71 3.34 12.17 -3.69
N GLY A 72 4.58 11.87 -4.10
CA GLY A 72 5.70 12.82 -4.07
C GLY A 72 6.54 12.79 -2.80
N TYR A 73 6.36 11.81 -1.92
CA TYR A 73 7.21 11.63 -0.74
C TYR A 73 8.56 11.01 -1.13
N GLU A 74 9.62 11.44 -0.46
CA GLU A 74 10.87 10.67 -0.42
C GLU A 74 10.65 9.45 0.48
N VAL A 75 11.07 8.26 0.04
CA VAL A 75 10.87 7.01 0.79
C VAL A 75 12.21 6.40 1.17
N ALA A 76 12.42 6.17 2.47
CA ALA A 76 13.52 5.37 2.99
C ALA A 76 13.05 3.92 3.16
N ALA A 77 13.37 3.06 2.20
CA ALA A 77 12.95 1.66 2.16
C ALA A 77 13.93 0.75 2.93
N VAL A 78 13.43 0.02 3.93
CA VAL A 78 14.21 -0.98 4.68
C VAL A 78 13.84 -2.38 4.22
N THR A 79 14.84 -3.17 3.84
CA THR A 79 14.70 -4.54 3.34
C THR A 79 15.82 -5.42 3.90
N GLU A 80 15.54 -6.71 4.04
CA GLU A 80 16.55 -7.75 4.37
C GLU A 80 17.12 -8.40 3.10
N ARG A 81 16.71 -7.94 1.92
CA ARG A 81 17.09 -8.47 0.60
C ARG A 81 17.94 -7.45 -0.16
N PRO A 82 19.28 -7.54 -0.13
CA PRO A 82 20.17 -6.58 -0.78
C PRO A 82 19.94 -6.49 -2.29
N GLU A 83 19.47 -7.56 -2.92
CA GLU A 83 19.13 -7.57 -4.35
C GLU A 83 17.94 -6.66 -4.73
N THR A 84 17.28 -6.04 -3.73
CA THR A 84 16.16 -5.09 -3.91
C THR A 84 16.54 -3.64 -3.60
N GLU A 85 17.84 -3.32 -3.58
CA GLU A 85 18.37 -1.98 -3.27
C GLU A 85 18.18 -0.97 -4.42
N GLU A 86 18.03 -1.43 -5.67
CA GLU A 86 17.77 -0.60 -6.86
C GLU A 86 16.28 -0.34 -7.09
#